data_AF-A0A1M6VYB8-F1
#
_entry.id   AF-A0A1M6VYB8-F1
#
_cell.length_a   1.000
_cell.length_b   1.000
_cell.length_c   1.000
_cell.angle_alpha   90.00
_cell.angle_beta   90.00
_cell.angle_gamma   90.00
#
_symmetry.space_group_name_H-M   'P 1'
#
loop_
_entity.id
_entity.type
_entity.pdbx_description
1 polymer ?
#
loop_
_entity_poly.entity_id
_entity_poly.type
_entity_poly.pdbx_seq_one_letter_code
_entity_poly.pdbx_strand_id
1 'polypeptide(L)' 'MENKLFISFIALLLISELHQRMLRGGLYKTYTMHEMLLKVRKLRVARLNGKRIVQPISKEQHEIFKALGFEDPVG' A
#
# COMPACT_ATOMS: atom_id res chain seq x y z
N MET A 1 13.24 20.07 16.67
CA MET A 1 12.87 18.78 17.31
C MET A 1 11.38 18.49 17.12
N GLU A 2 10.53 19.50 17.28
CA GLU A 2 9.08 19.45 17.05
C GLU A 2 8.68 18.92 15.67
N ASN A 3 9.32 19.36 14.58
CA ASN A 3 9.04 18.83 13.24
C ASN A 3 9.28 17.31 13.14
N LYS A 4 10.31 16.77 13.80
CA LYS A 4 10.58 15.33 13.81
C LYS A 4 9.51 14.58 14.60
N LEU A 5 9.09 15.13 15.75
CA LEU A 5 8.03 14.54 16.56
C LEU A 5 6.70 14.50 15.80
N PHE A 6 6.35 15.59 15.12
CA PHE A 6 5.15 15.68 14.29
C PHE A 6 5.19 14.66 13.14
N ILE A 7 6.30 14.57 12.40
CA ILE A 7 6.46 13.59 11.32
C ILE A 7 6.35 12.15 11.86
N SER A 8 7.00 11.85 13.00
CA SER A 8 6.90 10.55 13.64
C SER A 8 5.48 10.21 14.08
N PHE A 9 4.72 11.20 14.56
CA PHE A 9 3.32 11.01 14.92
C PHE A 9 2.46 10.64 13.70
N ILE A 10 2.61 11.35 12.59
CA ILE A 10 1.92 11.03 11.33
C ILE A 10 2.32 9.64 10.82
N ALA A 11 3.61 9.31 10.86
CA ALA A 11 4.09 7.99 10.47
C ALA A 11 3.45 6.88 11.32
N LEU A 12 3.30 7.09 12.63
CA LEU A 12 2.67 6.13 13.53
C LEU A 12 1.19 5.91 13.19
N LEU A 13 0.45 6.98 12.86
CA LEU A 13 -0.94 6.87 12.41
C LEU A 13 -1.05 6.04 11.14
N LEU A 14 -0.19 6.29 10.15
CA LEU A 14 -0.18 5.55 8.88
C LEU A 14 0.18 4.07 9.10
N ILE A 15 1.19 3.78 9.92
CA ILE A 15 1.61 2.41 10.22
C ILE A 15 0.51 1.67 10.99
N SER A 16 -0.16 2.33 11.93
CA SER A 16 -1.25 1.74 12.71
C SER A 16 -2.43 1.34 11.83
N GLU A 17 -2.87 2.24 10.94
CA GLU A 17 -3.94 1.92 10.00
C GLU A 17 -3.53 0.81 9.02
N LEU A 18 -2.29 0.84 8.52
CA LEU A 18 -1.77 -0.22 7.66
C LEU A 18 -1.73 -1.57 8.37
N HIS A 19 -1.30 -1.60 9.63
CA HIS A 19 -1.29 -2.80 10.46
C HIS A 19 -2.69 -3.39 10.60
N GLN A 20 -3.67 -2.54 10.92
CA GLN A 20 -5.07 -2.95 11.05
C GLN A 20 -5.64 -3.53 9.75
N ARG A 21 -5.32 -2.92 8.60
CA ARG A 21 -5.71 -3.45 7.28
C ARG A 21 -5.04 -4.78 6.97
N MET A 22 -3.75 -4.92 7.22
CA MET A 22 -3.04 -6.19 7.02
C MET A 22 -3.59 -7.30 7.91
N LEU A 23 -3.96 -6.99 9.15
CA LEU A 23 -4.57 -7.95 10.08
C LEU A 23 -5.93 -8.40 9.58
N ARG A 24 -6.82 -7.47 9.21
CA ARG A 24 -8.16 -7.77 8.66
C ARG A 24 -8.09 -8.53 7.33
N GLY A 25 -7.17 -8.15 6.46
CA GLY A 25 -6.94 -8.80 5.15
C GLY A 25 -6.17 -10.12 5.23
N GLY A 26 -5.74 -10.56 6.42
CA GLY A 26 -5.00 -11.81 6.60
C GLY A 26 -3.60 -11.82 6.00
N LEU A 27 -3.05 -10.67 5.61
CA LEU A 27 -1.76 -10.57 4.90
C LEU A 27 -0.57 -11.03 5.74
N TYR A 28 -0.67 -10.93 7.07
CA TYR A 28 0.38 -11.41 7.99
C TYR A 28 0.61 -12.93 7.94
N LYS A 29 -0.32 -13.70 7.35
CA LYS A 29 -0.12 -15.15 7.12
C LYS A 29 0.93 -15.43 6.04
N THR A 30 1.20 -14.46 5.18
CA THR A 30 2.03 -14.62 3.98
C THR A 30 3.19 -13.64 3.94
N TYR A 31 3.03 -12.45 4.53
CA TYR A 31 4.01 -11.38 4.46
C TYR A 31 4.16 -10.67 5.81
N THR A 32 5.39 -10.34 6.19
CA THR A 32 5.64 -9.24 7.11
C THR A 32 5.24 -7.90 6.47
N MET A 33 5.01 -6.86 7.28
CA MET A 33 4.71 -5.51 6.76
C MET A 33 5.84 -5.00 5.85
N HIS A 34 7.10 -5.29 6.20
CA HIS A 34 8.25 -4.89 5.39
C HIS A 34 8.27 -5.56 4.02
N GLU A 35 8.04 -6.88 3.95
CA GLU A 35 7.99 -7.64 2.70
C GLU A 35 6.84 -7.16 1.80
N MET A 36 5.66 -6.94 2.38
CA MET A 36 4.51 -6.41 1.65
C MET A 36 4.82 -5.04 1.05
N LEU A 37 5.42 -4.12 1.82
CA LEU A 37 5.85 -2.80 1.34
C LEU A 37 6.85 -2.91 0.19
N LEU A 38 7.81 -3.84 0.26
CA LEU A 38 8.75 -4.08 -0.84
C LEU A 38 8.06 -4.57 -2.11
N LYS A 39 7.03 -5.42 -1.97
CA LYS A 39 6.23 -5.93 -3.09
C LYS A 39 5.45 -4.84 -3.81
N VAL A 40 4.91 -3.85 -3.08
CA VAL A 40 4.14 -2.73 -3.66
C VAL A 40 4.99 -1.51 -4.00
N ARG A 41 6.28 -1.45 -3.63
CA ARG A 41 7.17 -0.29 -3.83
C ARG A 41 7.30 0.17 -5.29
N LYS A 42 7.20 -0.76 -6.26
CA LYS A 42 7.48 -0.49 -7.69
C LYS A 42 6.24 -0.18 -8.54
N LEU A 43 5.21 0.44 -7.97
CA LEU A 43 4.05 0.85 -8.76
C LEU A 43 4.40 2.08 -9.61
N ARG A 44 4.52 1.88 -10.92
CA ARG A 44 4.61 2.99 -11.87
C ARG A 44 3.18 3.47 -12.17
N VAL A 45 2.90 4.72 -11.81
CA VAL A 45 1.69 5.41 -12.25
C VAL A 45 1.97 5.96 -13.64
N ALA A 46 1.46 5.30 -14.68
CA ALA A 46 1.52 5.79 -16.04
C ALA A 46 0.33 6.73 -16.31
N ARG A 47 0.51 7.72 -17.19
CA ARG A 47 -0.61 8.47 -17.77
C ARG A 47 -0.79 8.00 -19.20
N LEU A 48 -1.93 7.39 -19.51
CA LEU A 48 -2.31 7.04 -20.87
C LEU A 48 -3.57 7.85 -21.21
N ASN A 49 -3.51 8.62 -22.31
CA ASN A 49 -4.66 9.38 -22.82
C ASN A 49 -5.38 10.24 -21.77
N GLY A 50 -4.62 10.92 -20.89
CA GLY A 50 -5.18 11.79 -19.85
C GLY A 50 -5.72 11.07 -18.61
N LYS A 51 -5.85 9.73 -18.62
CA LYS A 51 -6.22 8.93 -17.45
C LYS A 51 -4.97 8.43 -16.71
N ARG A 52 -4.99 8.45 -15.38
CA ARG A 52 -3.95 7.80 -14.55
C ARG A 52 -4.23 6.31 -14.54
N ILE A 53 -3.31 5.53 -15.11
CA ILE A 53 -3.38 4.08 -15.12
C ILE A 53 -2.18 3.55 -14.35
N VAL A 54 -2.43 2.78 -13.29
CA VAL A 54 -1.35 2.06 -12.59
C VAL A 54 -1.12 0.75 -13.32
N GLN A 55 -0.25 0.77 -14.33
CA GLN A 55 0.13 -0.41 -15.08
C GLN A 55 1.64 -0.44 -15.36
N PRO A 56 2.27 -1.63 -15.30
CA PRO A 56 1.68 -2.94 -15.00
C PRO A 56 1.64 -3.24 -13.49
N ILE A 57 0.50 -3.75 -13.01
CA ILE A 57 0.34 -4.34 -11.67
C ILE A 57 0.37 -5.88 -11.81
N SER A 58 1.14 -6.57 -10.96
CA SER A 58 1.14 -8.04 -10.95
C SER A 58 -0.11 -8.60 -10.27
N LYS A 59 -0.47 -9.87 -10.55
CA LYS A 59 -1.55 -10.57 -9.83
C LYS A 59 -1.34 -10.55 -8.31
N GLU A 60 -0.10 -10.77 -7.88
CA GLU A 60 0.26 -10.72 -6.46
C GLU A 60 0.01 -9.34 -5.85
N GLN A 61 0.37 -8.26 -6.55
CA GLN A 61 0.10 -6.90 -6.10
C GLN A 61 -1.39 -6.61 -6.04
N HIS A 62 -2.16 -7.04 -7.04
CA HIS A 62 -3.61 -6.90 -7.07
C HIS A 62 -4.28 -7.57 -5.86
N GLU A 63 -3.91 -8.82 -5.54
CA GLU A 63 -4.41 -9.50 -4.34
C GLU A 63 -4.04 -8.77 -3.05
N ILE A 64 -2.82 -8.22 -2.96
CA ILE A 64 -2.39 -7.39 -1.82
C ILE A 64 -3.29 -6.14 -1.69
N PHE A 65 -3.54 -5.41 -2.77
CA PHE A 65 -4.38 -4.20 -2.74
C PHE A 65 -5.82 -4.51 -2.34
N LYS A 66 -6.39 -5.58 -2.90
CA LYS A 66 -7.72 -6.06 -2.56
C LYS A 66 -7.82 -6.46 -1.09
N ALA A 67 -6.82 -7.18 -0.57
CA ALA A 67 -6.76 -7.56 0.84
C ALA A 67 -6.61 -6.35 1.78
N LEU A 68 -5.98 -5.26 1.32
CA LEU A 68 -5.91 -3.98 2.03
C LEU A 68 -7.20 -3.14 1.93
N GLY A 69 -8.22 -3.64 1.22
CA GLY A 69 -9.52 -2.99 1.06
C GLY A 69 -9.51 -1.84 0.05
N PHE A 70 -8.58 -1.85 -0.90
CA PHE A 70 -8.61 -0.91 -2.03
C PHE A 70 -9.35 -1.56 -3.19
N GLU A 71 -10.21 -0.78 -3.84
CA GLU A 71 -10.61 -1.09 -5.21
C GLU A 71 -9.37 -1.10 -6.10
N ASP A 72 -9.40 -1.88 -7.16
CA ASP A 72 -8.26 -1.99 -8.04
C ASP A 72 -7.73 -0.62 -8.46
N PRO A 73 -6.40 -0.45 -8.58
CA PRO A 73 -5.84 0.81 -9.06
C PRO A 73 -6.06 1.04 -10.57
N VAL A 74 -7.19 0.57 -11.10
CA VAL A 74 -7.75 0.92 -12.41
C VAL A 74 -8.76 2.05 -12.24
N GLY A 75 -8.51 3.14 -12.97
CA GLY A 75 -9.63 3.86 -13.57
C GLY A 75 -10.10 3.15 -14.84
#